data_AF-A0A5C8T296-F1
#
_entry.id   AF-A0A5C8T296-F1
#
_cell.length_a   1.000
_cell.length_b   1.000
_cell.length_c   1.000
_cell.angle_alpha   90.00
_cell.angle_beta   90.00
_cell.angle_gamma   90.00
#
_symmetry.space_group_name_H-M   'P 1'
#
loop_
_entity.id
_entity.type
_entity.pdbx_description
1 polymer ?
#
loop_
_entity_poly.entity_id
_entity_poly.type
_entity_poly.pdbx_seq_one_letter_code
_entity_poly.pdbx_strand_id
1 'polypeptide(L)' 'MSDRFDANPALVALVERLRATGYAFTTVTPATHARVNARPRNARARSLRDVFGWSRPFVEDLLPPDLFAAMREAGVLA' A
#
# COMPACT_ATOMS: atom_id res chain seq x y z
N MET A 1 15.49 28.84 -0.18
CA MET A 1 15.39 28.15 -1.48
C MET A 1 16.50 27.11 -1.49
N SER A 2 16.31 25.89 -0.98
CA SER A 2 15.36 24.88 -1.47
C SER A 2 14.90 23.95 -0.34
N ASP A 3 13.60 23.97 -0.04
CA ASP A 3 12.92 22.89 0.69
C ASP A 3 12.63 21.78 -0.34
N ARG A 4 13.64 20.96 -0.61
CA ARG A 4 13.44 19.75 -1.41
C ARG A 4 12.88 18.74 -0.45
N PHE A 5 11.63 18.33 -0.64
CA PHE A 5 10.97 17.28 0.15
C PHE A 5 11.97 16.21 0.56
N ASP A 6 12.43 16.26 1.82
CA ASP A 6 13.35 15.25 2.35
C ASP A 6 12.56 13.95 2.40
N ALA A 7 12.79 13.11 1.38
CA ALA A 7 12.06 11.87 1.24
C ALA A 7 12.37 10.99 2.46
N ASN A 8 11.34 10.59 3.20
CA ASN A 8 11.50 9.64 4.29
C ASN A 8 12.14 8.35 3.71
N PRO A 9 13.36 7.99 4.13
CA PRO A 9 14.10 6.89 3.52
C PRO A 9 13.38 5.54 3.68
N ALA A 10 12.60 5.37 4.75
CA ALA A 10 11.80 4.16 4.96
C ALA A 10 10.64 4.07 3.96
N LEU A 11 10.00 5.19 3.61
CA LEU A 11 8.99 5.22 2.56
C LEU A 11 9.59 4.94 1.18
N VAL A 12 10.79 5.46 0.90
CA VAL A 12 11.51 5.15 -0.35
C VAL A 12 11.81 3.66 -0.43
N ALA A 13 12.36 3.06 0.63
CA ALA A 13 12.66 1.63 0.68
C ALA A 13 11.40 0.76 0.49
N LEU A 14 10.28 1.13 1.11
CA LEU A 14 8.99 0.46 0.91
C LEU A 14 8.54 0.50 -0.56
N VAL A 15 8.60 1.66 -1.20
CA VAL A 15 8.19 1.83 -2.60
C VAL A 15 9.07 1.03 -3.55
N GLU A 16 10.39 0.99 -3.33
CA GLU A 16 11.31 0.20 -4.16
C GLU A 16 11.06 -1.31 -4.03
N ARG A 17 10.80 -1.81 -2.81
CA ARG A 17 10.41 -3.21 -2.59
C ARG A 17 9.09 -3.54 -3.29
N LEU A 18 8.11 -2.65 -3.17
CA LEU A 18 6.81 -2.82 -3.82
C LEU A 18 6.95 -2.84 -5.35
N ARG A 19 7.79 -1.97 -5.92
CA ARG A 19 8.12 -1.96 -7.36
C ARG A 19 8.73 -3.29 -7.81
N ALA A 20 9.64 -3.86 -7.01
CA ALA A 20 10.31 -5.12 -7.33
C ALA A 20 9.35 -6.32 -7.42
N THR A 21 8.15 -6.25 -6.79
CA THR A 21 7.12 -7.30 -6.93
C THR A 21 6.36 -7.21 -8.27
N GLY A 22 6.69 -6.26 -9.14
CA GLY A 22 5.90 -5.95 -10.34
C GLY A 22 4.56 -5.28 -10.03
N TYR A 23 4.40 -4.70 -8.84
CA TYR A 23 3.18 -4.01 -8.45
C TYR A 23 2.88 -2.82 -9.37
N ALA A 24 1.64 -2.77 -9.87
CA ALA A 24 1.14 -1.65 -10.65
C ALA A 24 -0.32 -1.35 -10.30
N PHE A 25 -0.63 -0.08 -10.06
CA PHE A 25 -1.98 0.38 -9.78
C PHE A 25 -2.16 1.84 -10.17
N THR A 26 -3.26 2.15 -10.84
CA THR A 26 -3.69 3.52 -11.10
C THR A 26 -4.80 3.89 -10.12
N THR A 27 -4.54 4.87 -9.26
CA THR A 27 -5.51 5.33 -8.27
C THR A 27 -6.70 5.99 -8.95
N VAL A 28 -7.90 5.49 -8.63
CA VAL A 28 -9.18 6.06 -9.07
C VAL A 28 -9.61 7.20 -8.13
N THR A 29 -10.68 7.92 -8.49
CA THR A 29 -11.22 8.96 -7.63
C THR A 29 -11.62 8.43 -6.25
N PRO A 30 -11.51 9.22 -5.17
CA PRO A 30 -11.91 8.79 -3.84
C PRO A 30 -13.37 8.29 -3.77
N ALA A 31 -14.28 8.91 -4.53
CA ALA A 31 -15.67 8.46 -4.62
C ALA A 31 -15.81 7.06 -5.24
N THR A 32 -15.00 6.75 -6.26
CA THR A 32 -14.93 5.40 -6.85
C THR A 32 -14.32 4.42 -5.86
N HIS A 33 -13.25 4.85 -5.18
CA HIS A 33 -12.56 4.05 -4.16
C HIS A 33 -13.51 3.57 -3.06
N ALA A 34 -14.24 4.51 -2.44
CA ALA A 34 -15.23 4.24 -1.41
C ALA A 34 -16.36 3.33 -1.91
N ARG A 35 -16.92 3.61 -3.10
CA ARG A 35 -18.02 2.82 -3.67
C ARG A 35 -17.63 1.37 -3.94
N VAL A 36 -16.40 1.13 -4.40
CA VAL A 36 -15.91 -0.22 -4.65
C VAL A 36 -15.62 -0.94 -3.34
N ASN A 37 -15.03 -0.29 -2.35
CA ASN A 37 -14.74 -0.89 -1.05
C ASN A 37 -16.00 -1.19 -0.21
N ALA A 38 -17.10 -0.46 -0.40
CA ALA A 38 -18.37 -0.73 0.26
C ALA A 38 -19.03 -2.08 -0.14
N ARG A 39 -18.49 -2.79 -1.16
CA ARG A 39 -19.04 -4.08 -1.59
C ARG A 39 -18.61 -5.19 -0.61
N PRO A 40 -19.51 -6.09 -0.17
CA PRO A 40 -19.16 -7.15 0.79
C PRO A 40 -17.96 -8.03 0.37
N ARG A 41 -17.87 -8.37 -0.92
CA ARG A 41 -16.74 -9.13 -1.50
C ARG A 41 -15.37 -8.44 -1.45
N ASN A 42 -15.33 -7.16 -1.08
CA ASN A 42 -14.14 -6.31 -1.03
C ASN A 42 -13.76 -5.92 0.41
N ALA A 43 -14.37 -6.55 1.42
CA ALA A 43 -14.11 -6.23 2.83
C ALA A 43 -12.69 -6.56 3.30
N ARG A 44 -11.99 -7.49 2.63
CA ARG A 44 -10.60 -7.87 2.94
C ARG A 44 -9.74 -7.94 1.68
N ALA A 45 -8.46 -7.64 1.85
CA ALA A 45 -7.46 -7.77 0.80
C ALA A 45 -7.15 -9.24 0.52
N ARG A 46 -6.87 -9.55 -0.75
CA ARG A 46 -6.41 -10.87 -1.21
C ARG A 46 -5.19 -10.77 -2.13
N SER A 47 -4.64 -9.57 -2.30
CA SER A 47 -3.52 -9.28 -3.18
C SER A 47 -2.82 -7.99 -2.77
N LEU A 48 -1.59 -7.78 -3.25
CA LEU A 48 -0.88 -6.50 -3.10
C LEU A 48 -1.71 -5.32 -3.62
N ARG A 49 -2.42 -5.50 -4.74
CA ARG A 49 -3.34 -4.50 -5.31
C ARG A 49 -4.42 -4.08 -4.33
N ASP A 50 -4.96 -5.02 -3.57
CA ASP A 50 -6.00 -4.72 -2.58
C ASP A 50 -5.44 -3.99 -1.34
N VAL A 51 -4.21 -4.32 -0.92
CA VAL A 51 -3.53 -3.66 0.20
C VAL A 51 -3.12 -2.24 -0.17
N PHE A 52 -2.28 -2.08 -1.19
CA PHE A 52 -1.67 -0.79 -1.52
C PHE A 52 -2.53 0.10 -2.42
N GLY A 53 -3.41 -0.49 -3.24
CA GLY A 53 -4.27 0.27 -4.16
C GLY A 53 -5.64 0.59 -3.57
N TRP A 54 -6.21 -0.35 -2.84
CA TRP A 54 -7.54 -0.21 -2.24
C TRP A 54 -7.52 0.04 -0.73
N SER A 55 -6.36 0.06 -0.08
CA SER A 55 -6.22 0.30 1.37
C SER A 55 -7.15 -0.60 2.22
N ARG A 56 -7.32 -1.86 1.80
CA ARG A 56 -8.23 -2.79 2.46
C ARG A 56 -7.56 -3.46 3.66
N PRO A 57 -8.30 -3.79 4.72
CA PRO A 57 -7.79 -4.61 5.82
C PRO A 57 -7.21 -5.93 5.30
N PHE A 58 -6.08 -6.33 5.86
CA PHE A 58 -5.33 -7.51 5.45
C PHE A 58 -4.76 -8.24 6.66
N VAL A 59 -4.27 -9.46 6.44
CA VAL A 59 -3.50 -10.23 7.42
C VAL A 59 -2.03 -10.21 7.00
N GLU A 60 -1.11 -10.24 7.96
CA GLU A 60 0.34 -10.15 7.71
C GLU A 60 0.81 -11.19 6.67
N ASP A 61 0.37 -12.43 6.80
CA ASP A 61 0.70 -13.57 5.92
C ASP A 61 0.34 -13.36 4.44
N LEU A 62 -0.46 -12.35 4.10
CA LEU A 62 -0.75 -12.01 2.71
C LEU A 62 0.46 -11.37 2.00
N LEU A 63 1.37 -10.76 2.75
CA LEU A 63 2.50 -10.01 2.20
C LEU A 63 3.79 -10.82 2.30
N PRO A 64 4.73 -10.62 1.34
CA PRO A 64 6.11 -11.03 1.55
C PRO A 64 6.65 -10.45 2.88
N PRO A 65 7.35 -11.24 3.71
CA PRO A 65 7.79 -10.79 5.03
C PRO A 65 8.63 -9.52 5.01
N ASP A 66 9.46 -9.35 3.98
CA ASP A 66 10.32 -8.19 3.80
C ASP A 66 9.53 -6.93 3.42
N LEU A 67 8.40 -7.09 2.71
CA LEU A 67 7.49 -6.00 2.39
C LEU A 67 6.70 -5.55 3.62
N PHE A 68 6.22 -6.48 4.44
CA PHE A 68 5.55 -6.14 5.71
C PHE A 68 6.51 -5.45 6.69
N ALA A 69 7.75 -5.93 6.80
CA ALA A 69 8.78 -5.27 7.60
C ALA A 69 9.04 -3.83 7.16
N ALA A 70 9.13 -3.58 5.84
CA ALA A 70 9.27 -2.23 5.31
C ALA A 70 8.05 -1.33 5.58
N MET A 71 6.83 -1.87 5.59
CA MET A 71 5.64 -1.11 5.98
C MET A 71 5.69 -0.68 7.46
N ARG A 72 6.17 -1.56 8.32
CA ARG A 72 6.37 -1.26 9.75
C ARG A 72 7.43 -0.19 9.96
N GLU A 73 8.58 -0.31 9.30
CA GLU A 73 9.66 0.69 9.34
C GLU A 73 9.19 2.06 8.80
N ALA A 74 8.37 2.05 7.76
CA ALA A 74 7.78 3.26 7.19
C ALA A 74 6.65 3.86 8.03
N GLY A 75 6.17 3.19 9.09
CA GLY A 75 5.10 3.67 9.96
C GLY A 75 3.73 3.77 9.28
N VAL A 76 3.46 2.93 8.27
CA VAL A 76 2.20 2.96 7.50
C VAL A 76 1.20 1.87 7.91
N LEU A 77 1.51 1.09 8.95
CA LEU A 77 0.58 0.16 9.58
C LEU A 77 -0.26 0.91 10.62
N ALA A 78 -1.56 0.65 10.65
CA ALA A 78 -2.53 1.26 11.56
C ALA A 78 -2.79 0.41 12.80
#